data_AF-A0A450WG15-F1
#
_entry.id   AF-A0A450WG15-F1
#
_cell.length_a   1.000
_cell.length_b   1.000
_cell.length_c   1.000
_cell.angle_alpha   90.00
_cell.angle_beta   90.00
_cell.angle_gamma   90.00
#
_symmetry.space_group_name_H-M   'P 1'
#
loop_
_entity.id
_entity.type
_entity.pdbx_description
1 polymer ?
#
loop_
_entity_poly.entity_id
_entity_poly.type
_entity_poly.pdbx_seq_one_letter_code
_entity_poly.pdbx_strand_id
1 'polypeptide(L)'
;MKYLIIDDMPADLKLLKRALIKAENTVNIAQNLGVGWQRIEHERNNGNPFDLVVLDLALDIGSHEFTEENAIIKDALAGHHHGDLPASGQTLGLRLWHRRKELQQRYCYMTHHQYLWISKLTQEDPEFEEQEVYGNTKAIPERISGLILEKSDLWPDNVAGKFRNAWRVWEDSEWLRQSIP
;
A
#
# COMPACT_ATOMS: atom_id res chain seq x y z
N MET A 1 -13.40 -11.94 -0.81
CA MET A 1 -12.91 -10.64 -0.29
C MET A 1 -13.14 -9.55 -1.34
N LYS A 2 -13.24 -8.29 -0.90
CA LYS A 2 -13.44 -7.09 -1.73
C LYS A 2 -12.14 -6.29 -1.78
N TYR A 3 -11.54 -6.23 -2.95
CA TYR A 3 -10.27 -5.55 -3.20
C TYR A 3 -10.45 -4.26 -3.99
N LEU A 4 -9.64 -3.26 -3.66
CA LEU A 4 -9.38 -2.10 -4.52
C LEU A 4 -7.91 -2.13 -4.91
N ILE A 5 -7.60 -2.18 -6.19
CA ILE A 5 -6.23 -2.08 -6.71
C ILE A 5 -6.06 -0.69 -7.32
N ILE A 6 -5.03 0.04 -6.90
CA ILE A 6 -4.70 1.38 -7.40
C ILE A 6 -3.39 1.28 -8.16
N ASP A 7 -3.46 1.42 -9.48
CA ASP A 7 -2.35 1.15 -10.41
C ASP A 7 -2.60 1.94 -11.71
N ASP A 8 -1.59 2.63 -12.23
CA ASP A 8 -1.67 3.45 -13.45
C ASP A 8 -1.55 2.62 -14.74
N MET A 9 -1.24 1.34 -14.64
CA MET A 9 -1.16 0.35 -15.72
C MET A 9 -2.21 -0.77 -15.56
N PRO A 10 -3.53 -0.45 -15.61
CA PRO A 10 -4.60 -1.43 -15.37
C PRO A 10 -4.66 -2.56 -16.41
N ALA A 11 -4.01 -2.40 -17.57
CA ALA A 11 -3.90 -3.44 -18.58
C ALA A 11 -3.13 -4.66 -18.06
N ASP A 12 -2.11 -4.44 -17.25
CA ASP A 12 -1.23 -5.48 -16.70
C ASP A 12 -1.94 -6.30 -15.64
N LEU A 13 -2.93 -5.72 -14.97
CA LEU A 13 -3.74 -6.37 -13.95
C LEU A 13 -4.84 -7.30 -14.51
N LYS A 14 -5.03 -7.36 -15.83
CA LYS A 14 -6.16 -8.08 -16.43
C LYS A 14 -6.21 -9.57 -16.07
N LEU A 15 -5.05 -10.23 -16.06
CA LEU A 15 -4.96 -11.65 -15.69
C LEU A 15 -5.19 -11.85 -14.19
N LEU A 16 -4.59 -11.00 -13.35
CA LEU A 16 -4.77 -11.04 -11.89
C LEU A 16 -6.23 -10.82 -11.50
N LYS A 17 -6.89 -9.80 -12.09
CA LYS A 17 -8.31 -9.53 -11.87
C LYS A 17 -9.18 -10.74 -12.20
N ARG A 18 -8.95 -11.39 -13.36
CA ARG A 18 -9.71 -12.59 -13.75
C ARG A 18 -9.53 -13.73 -12.76
N ALA A 19 -8.30 -13.94 -12.30
CA ALA A 19 -8.00 -14.98 -11.32
C ALA A 19 -8.69 -14.72 -9.97
N LEU A 20 -8.60 -13.49 -9.47
CA LEU A 20 -9.26 -13.08 -8.22
C LEU A 20 -10.79 -13.24 -8.31
N ILE A 21 -11.41 -12.85 -9.42
CA ILE A 21 -12.85 -13.04 -9.66
C ILE A 21 -13.22 -14.53 -9.72
N LYS A 22 -12.41 -15.35 -10.40
CA LYS A 22 -12.61 -16.81 -10.44
C LYS A 22 -12.52 -17.45 -9.05
N ALA A 23 -11.72 -16.85 -8.16
CA ALA A 23 -11.64 -17.21 -6.75
C ALA A 23 -12.71 -16.51 -5.87
N GLU A 24 -13.82 -16.07 -6.48
CA GLU A 24 -14.99 -15.47 -5.81
C GLU A 24 -14.70 -14.16 -5.05
N ASN A 25 -13.72 -13.38 -5.52
CA ASN A 25 -13.43 -12.05 -4.98
C ASN A 25 -14.01 -10.93 -5.84
N THR A 26 -14.38 -9.83 -5.19
CA THR A 26 -14.79 -8.60 -5.86
C THR A 26 -13.55 -7.74 -6.06
N VAL A 27 -13.28 -7.28 -7.30
CA VAL A 27 -12.09 -6.50 -7.63
C VAL A 27 -12.47 -5.19 -8.30
N ASN A 28 -12.12 -4.09 -7.64
CA ASN A 28 -12.18 -2.74 -8.17
C ASN A 28 -10.77 -2.29 -8.56
N ILE A 29 -10.67 -1.50 -9.64
CA ILE A 29 -9.41 -0.92 -10.07
C ILE A 29 -9.60 0.60 -10.18
N ALA A 30 -8.65 1.36 -9.66
CA ALA A 30 -8.52 2.80 -9.86
C ALA A 30 -7.19 3.10 -10.55
N GLN A 31 -7.21 4.01 -11.54
CA GLN A 31 -6.03 4.34 -12.35
C GLN A 31 -5.12 5.39 -11.71
N ASN A 32 -5.55 6.01 -10.61
CA ASN A 32 -4.78 7.02 -9.90
C ASN A 32 -5.26 7.13 -8.45
N LEU A 33 -4.47 7.84 -7.64
CA LEU A 33 -4.72 8.02 -6.21
C LEU A 33 -6.05 8.71 -5.92
N GLY A 34 -6.40 9.78 -6.64
CA GLY A 34 -7.63 10.54 -6.37
C GLY A 34 -8.89 9.67 -6.55
N VAL A 35 -8.97 8.93 -7.65
CA VAL A 35 -10.08 7.99 -7.88
C VAL A 35 -10.08 6.86 -6.85
N GLY A 36 -8.90 6.35 -6.48
CA GLY A 36 -8.78 5.32 -5.46
C GLY A 36 -9.26 5.79 -4.09
N TRP A 37 -8.84 6.99 -3.69
CA TRP A 37 -9.22 7.62 -2.44
C TRP A 37 -10.72 7.90 -2.34
N GLN A 38 -11.32 8.49 -3.37
CA GLN A 38 -12.77 8.72 -3.43
C GLN A 38 -13.56 7.41 -3.26
N ARG A 39 -13.07 6.30 -3.82
CA ARG A 39 -13.71 4.98 -3.65
C ARG A 39 -13.59 4.46 -2.22
N ILE A 40 -12.43 4.62 -1.58
CA ILE A 40 -12.22 4.23 -0.18
C ILE A 40 -13.21 4.97 0.71
N GLU A 41 -13.29 6.29 0.57
CA GLU A 41 -14.22 7.11 1.38
C GLU A 41 -15.68 6.76 1.10
N HIS A 42 -16.06 6.60 -0.17
CA HIS A 42 -17.42 6.24 -0.54
C HIS A 42 -17.86 4.91 0.07
N GLU A 43 -17.04 3.87 -0.06
CA GLU A 43 -17.35 2.53 0.43
C GLU A 43 -17.36 2.47 1.97
N ARG A 44 -16.45 3.21 2.62
CA ARG A 44 -16.46 3.39 4.08
C ARG A 44 -17.73 4.08 4.56
N ASN A 45 -18.15 5.17 3.91
CA ASN A 45 -19.36 5.92 4.28
C ASN A 45 -20.65 5.10 4.08
N ASN A 46 -20.62 4.11 3.18
CA ASN A 46 -21.71 3.17 2.99
C ASN A 46 -21.65 1.95 3.93
N GLY A 47 -20.72 1.91 4.88
CA GLY A 47 -20.54 0.80 5.81
C GLY A 47 -20.02 -0.49 5.16
N ASN A 48 -19.42 -0.40 3.97
CA ASN A 48 -18.93 -1.54 3.20
C ASN A 48 -17.48 -1.32 2.69
N PRO A 49 -16.52 -1.07 3.59
CA PRO A 49 -15.13 -0.79 3.22
C PRO A 49 -14.51 -1.95 2.44
N PHE A 50 -13.38 -1.68 1.77
CA PHE A 50 -12.60 -2.75 1.13
C PHE A 50 -11.93 -3.62 2.18
N ASP A 51 -11.88 -4.93 1.94
CA ASP A 51 -11.12 -5.83 2.81
C ASP A 51 -9.62 -5.49 2.74
N LEU A 52 -9.12 -5.17 1.54
CA LEU A 52 -7.73 -4.78 1.32
C LEU A 52 -7.63 -3.81 0.12
N VAL A 53 -6.90 -2.71 0.31
CA VAL A 53 -6.47 -1.79 -0.75
C VAL A 53 -5.04 -2.18 -1.18
N VAL A 54 -4.81 -2.33 -2.47
CA VAL A 54 -3.49 -2.69 -3.03
C VAL A 54 -2.97 -1.50 -3.81
N LEU A 55 -1.85 -0.93 -3.35
CA LEU A 55 -1.27 0.29 -3.87
C LEU A 55 -0.06 -0.05 -4.73
N ASP A 56 -0.05 0.34 -6.00
CA ASP A 56 1.21 0.39 -6.71
C ASP A 56 2.11 1.44 -6.05
N LEU A 57 3.28 1.02 -5.59
CA LEU A 57 4.23 1.90 -4.91
C LEU A 57 4.75 2.99 -5.86
N ALA A 58 4.99 2.62 -7.12
CA ALA A 58 5.65 3.44 -8.12
C ALA A 58 4.67 4.29 -8.96
N LEU A 59 3.48 4.57 -8.42
CA LEU A 59 2.48 5.40 -9.12
C LEU A 59 3.07 6.75 -9.54
N ASP A 60 3.08 6.99 -10.84
CA ASP A 60 3.69 8.19 -11.43
C ASP A 60 2.77 9.42 -11.28
N ILE A 61 1.47 9.19 -11.09
CA ILE A 61 0.45 10.24 -11.01
C ILE A 61 0.18 10.62 -9.55
N GLY A 62 0.87 11.67 -9.09
CA GLY A 62 0.53 12.35 -7.84
C GLY A 62 -0.84 13.04 -7.93
N SER A 63 -1.49 13.26 -6.78
CA SER A 63 -2.71 14.07 -6.67
C SER A 63 -2.47 15.24 -5.72
N HIS A 64 -2.94 16.43 -6.10
CA HIS A 64 -2.85 17.65 -5.28
C HIS A 64 -3.52 17.51 -3.91
N GLU A 65 -4.46 16.57 -3.79
CA GLU A 65 -5.14 16.24 -2.54
C GLU A 65 -4.20 15.72 -1.45
N PHE A 66 -3.00 15.27 -1.81
CA PHE A 66 -2.03 14.65 -0.89
C PHE A 66 -0.80 15.53 -0.66
N THR A 67 -0.99 16.86 -0.61
CA THR A 67 0.13 17.81 -0.53
C THR A 67 0.97 17.59 0.74
N GLU A 68 0.35 17.30 1.89
CA GLU A 68 1.06 17.05 3.15
C GLU A 68 1.88 15.76 3.10
N GLU A 69 1.28 14.65 2.70
CA GLU A 69 1.98 13.38 2.61
C GLU A 69 3.09 13.43 1.54
N ASN A 70 2.85 14.10 0.42
CA ASN A 70 3.88 14.31 -0.61
C ASN A 70 5.06 15.13 -0.09
N ALA A 71 4.83 16.11 0.78
CA ALA A 71 5.92 16.87 1.40
C ALA A 71 6.78 15.97 2.30
N ILE A 72 6.16 15.12 3.12
CA ILE A 72 6.86 14.16 3.98
C ILE A 72 7.72 13.18 3.15
N ILE A 73 7.14 12.61 2.09
CA ILE A 73 7.87 11.72 1.17
C ILE A 73 9.07 12.43 0.52
N LYS A 74 8.87 13.65 0.04
CA LYS A 74 9.94 14.45 -0.60
C LYS A 74 11.07 14.79 0.37
N ASP A 75 10.74 15.20 1.59
CA ASP A 75 11.73 15.51 2.62
C ASP A 75 12.55 14.26 3.00
N ALA A 76 11.89 13.10 3.10
CA ALA A 76 12.56 11.82 3.35
C ALA A 76 13.48 11.42 2.18
N LEU A 77 13.03 11.56 0.93
CA LEU A 77 13.86 11.29 -0.26
C LEU A 77 15.10 12.19 -0.31
N ALA A 78 14.93 13.48 -0.06
CA ALA A 78 16.02 14.45 -0.01
C ALA A 78 17.04 14.10 1.09
N GLY A 79 16.56 13.73 2.28
CA GLY A 79 17.39 13.27 3.40
C GLY A 79 18.17 11.99 3.12
N HIS A 80 17.69 11.15 2.21
CA HIS A 80 18.35 9.91 1.78
C HIS A 80 19.21 10.05 0.51
N HIS A 81 19.42 11.27 0.00
CA HIS A 81 20.12 11.55 -1.27
C HIS A 81 19.50 10.84 -2.48
N HIS A 82 18.20 10.53 -2.42
CA HIS A 82 17.44 10.04 -3.55
C HIS A 82 16.81 11.24 -4.29
N GLY A 83 16.76 11.17 -5.62
CA GLY A 83 16.10 12.21 -6.44
C GLY A 83 14.57 12.15 -6.35
N ASP A 84 13.89 12.88 -7.24
CA ASP A 84 12.43 12.76 -7.42
C ASP A 84 12.08 11.37 -7.97
N LEU A 85 11.86 10.41 -7.07
CA LEU A 85 11.42 9.06 -7.39
C LEU A 85 9.88 8.99 -7.33
N PRO A 86 9.24 8.23 -8.22
CA PRO A 86 7.80 8.00 -8.15
C PRO A 86 7.50 7.14 -6.91
N ALA A 87 6.88 7.77 -5.91
CA ALA A 87 6.50 7.15 -4.64
C ALA A 87 5.08 7.51 -4.21
N SER A 88 4.22 7.92 -5.17
CA SER A 88 2.86 8.37 -4.90
C SER A 88 2.01 7.27 -4.24
N GLY A 89 2.29 6.00 -4.51
CA GLY A 89 1.65 4.90 -3.78
C GLY A 89 1.89 4.98 -2.27
N GLN A 90 3.12 5.31 -1.88
CA GLN A 90 3.48 5.46 -0.48
C GLN A 90 2.81 6.68 0.16
N THR A 91 2.59 7.76 -0.58
CA THR A 91 1.80 8.92 -0.15
C THR A 91 0.40 8.52 0.33
N LEU A 92 -0.34 7.72 -0.44
CA LEU A 92 -1.66 7.26 -0.01
C LEU A 92 -1.56 6.25 1.14
N GLY A 93 -0.56 5.37 1.14
CA GLY A 93 -0.33 4.47 2.26
C GLY A 93 -0.09 5.22 3.56
N LEU A 94 0.71 6.30 3.55
CA LEU A 94 0.92 7.16 4.72
C LEU A 94 -0.39 7.77 5.23
N ARG A 95 -1.26 8.27 4.34
CA ARG A 95 -2.59 8.76 4.73
C ARG A 95 -3.44 7.66 5.37
N LEU A 96 -3.45 6.47 4.76
CA LEU A 96 -4.20 5.32 5.27
C LEU A 96 -3.66 4.90 6.64
N TRP A 97 -2.35 4.92 6.85
CA TRP A 97 -1.71 4.63 8.12
C TRP A 97 -2.12 5.63 9.21
N HIS A 98 -1.97 6.93 8.95
CA HIS A 98 -2.31 7.97 9.93
C HIS A 98 -3.79 7.93 10.31
N ARG A 99 -4.66 7.63 9.34
CA ARG A 99 -6.11 7.53 9.55
C ARG A 99 -6.61 6.11 9.81
N ARG A 100 -5.72 5.13 10.05
CA ARG A 100 -6.06 3.70 10.08
C ARG A 100 -7.18 3.35 11.07
N LYS A 101 -7.21 4.00 12.24
CA LYS A 101 -8.25 3.80 13.25
C LYS A 101 -9.60 4.34 12.81
N GLU A 102 -9.59 5.48 12.13
CA GLU A 102 -10.80 6.16 11.66
C GLU A 102 -11.39 5.44 10.44
N LEU A 103 -10.52 5.03 9.51
CA LEU A 103 -10.90 4.40 8.26
C LEU A 103 -11.11 2.89 8.38
N GLN A 104 -10.46 2.24 9.35
CA GLN A 104 -10.42 0.77 9.49
C GLN A 104 -10.00 0.07 8.19
N GLN A 105 -9.17 0.74 7.37
CA GLN A 105 -8.79 0.31 6.04
C GLN A 105 -7.42 -0.35 6.06
N ARG A 106 -7.37 -1.63 5.68
CA ARG A 106 -6.11 -2.37 5.47
C ARG A 106 -5.60 -2.11 4.07
N TYR A 107 -4.28 -2.12 3.92
CA TYR A 107 -3.65 -2.02 2.61
C TYR A 107 -2.34 -2.78 2.52
N CYS A 108 -1.88 -2.97 1.30
CA CYS A 108 -0.53 -3.40 1.01
C CYS A 108 -0.02 -2.67 -0.24
N TYR A 109 1.28 -2.73 -0.45
CA TYR A 109 1.94 -2.27 -1.66
C TYR A 109 2.16 -3.41 -2.62
N MET A 110 2.17 -3.09 -3.91
CA MET A 110 2.75 -3.91 -4.95
C MET A 110 3.74 -3.07 -5.75
N THR A 111 4.84 -3.66 -6.18
CA THR A 111 5.88 -2.94 -6.95
C THR A 111 6.80 -3.91 -7.68
N HIS A 112 7.46 -3.45 -8.74
CA HIS A 112 8.64 -4.12 -9.33
C HIS A 112 9.96 -3.64 -8.71
N HIS A 113 9.87 -2.64 -7.84
CA HIS A 113 10.99 -1.86 -7.35
C HIS A 113 10.83 -1.66 -5.84
N GLN A 114 11.00 -2.74 -5.06
CA GLN A 114 10.88 -2.73 -3.60
C GLN A 114 11.79 -1.68 -2.94
N TYR A 115 12.93 -1.35 -3.56
CA TYR A 115 13.84 -0.30 -3.10
C TYR A 115 13.25 1.11 -3.11
N LEU A 116 12.10 1.33 -3.79
CA LEU A 116 11.37 2.60 -3.76
C LEU A 116 10.62 2.82 -2.44
N TRP A 117 10.47 1.79 -1.60
CA TRP A 117 9.78 1.93 -0.33
C TRP A 117 10.69 2.62 0.69
N ILE A 118 10.21 3.74 1.24
CA ILE A 118 10.99 4.62 2.11
C ILE A 118 10.60 4.36 3.57
N SER A 119 11.56 4.00 4.43
CA SER A 119 11.36 4.01 5.88
C SER A 119 11.55 5.40 6.49
N LYS A 120 11.25 5.54 7.78
CA LYS A 120 11.43 6.75 8.60
C LYS A 120 10.67 7.97 8.09
N LEU A 121 9.46 7.76 7.56
CA LEU A 121 8.60 8.87 7.15
C LEU A 121 8.10 9.69 8.35
N THR A 122 7.91 9.05 9.49
CA THR A 122 7.48 9.68 10.74
C THR A 122 8.24 9.05 11.92
N GLN A 123 8.45 9.81 13.01
CA GLN A 123 9.24 9.37 14.16
C GLN A 123 8.52 8.34 15.06
N GLU A 124 7.23 8.08 14.86
CA GLU A 124 6.37 7.39 15.85
C GLU A 124 5.57 6.19 15.30
N ASP A 125 5.82 5.76 14.05
CA ASP A 125 4.96 4.78 13.38
C ASP A 125 5.61 3.41 13.10
N PRO A 126 5.08 2.30 13.68
CA PRO A 126 5.57 0.93 13.49
C PRO A 126 5.78 0.48 12.04
N GLU A 127 4.95 0.93 11.10
CA GLU A 127 5.14 0.59 9.68
C GLU A 127 6.36 1.27 9.07
N PHE A 128 6.66 2.51 9.50
CA PHE A 128 7.73 3.33 8.95
C PHE A 128 8.94 3.45 9.88
N GLU A 129 9.09 2.62 10.92
CA GLU A 129 10.33 2.66 11.72
C GLU A 129 11.55 2.19 10.89
N GLU A 130 12.73 2.25 11.49
CA GLU A 130 14.00 2.06 10.80
C GLU A 130 14.06 0.73 10.03
N GLN A 131 14.60 0.79 8.80
CA GLN A 131 15.00 -0.42 8.08
C GLN A 131 16.07 -1.17 8.88
N GLU A 132 15.92 -2.49 8.98
CA GLU A 132 16.98 -3.34 9.50
C GLU A 132 18.14 -3.33 8.50
N VAL A 133 19.28 -2.77 8.93
CA VAL A 133 20.50 -2.76 8.13
C VAL A 133 21.21 -4.09 8.32
N TYR A 134 21.02 -5.02 7.39
CA TYR A 134 21.83 -6.23 7.28
C TYR A 134 22.97 -6.00 6.27
N GLY A 135 24.11 -5.55 6.77
CA GLY A 135 25.29 -5.24 5.95
C GLY A 135 25.10 -4.01 5.06
N ASN A 136 25.47 -4.07 3.77
CA ASN A 136 25.31 -2.97 2.80
C ASN A 136 23.94 -2.96 2.10
N THR A 137 22.99 -3.80 2.53
CA THR A 137 21.69 -3.95 1.90
C THR A 137 20.61 -3.43 2.84
N LYS A 138 19.89 -2.40 2.40
CA LYS A 138 18.65 -1.94 3.04
C LYS A 138 17.59 -3.03 2.87
N ALA A 139 17.25 -3.75 3.94
CA ALA A 139 16.23 -4.79 3.91
C ALA A 139 14.89 -4.23 4.39
N ILE A 140 13.79 -4.65 3.75
CA ILE A 140 12.44 -4.39 4.25
C ILE A 140 12.29 -5.13 5.59
N PRO A 141 11.86 -4.47 6.69
CA PRO A 141 11.66 -5.13 7.97
C PRO A 141 10.74 -6.36 7.85
N GLU A 142 11.09 -7.47 8.50
CA GLU A 142 10.34 -8.74 8.38
C GLU A 142 8.84 -8.56 8.68
N ARG A 143 8.51 -7.72 9.66
CA ARG A 143 7.14 -7.42 10.08
C ARG A 143 6.24 -6.80 8.99
N ILE A 144 6.82 -6.10 8.02
CA ILE A 144 6.07 -5.51 6.89
C ILE A 144 6.37 -6.22 5.57
N SER A 145 7.22 -7.25 5.55
CA SER A 145 7.57 -8.00 4.34
C SER A 145 6.33 -8.58 3.62
N GLY A 146 5.32 -9.00 4.39
CA GLY A 146 4.04 -9.47 3.87
C GLY A 146 3.12 -8.37 3.30
N LEU A 147 3.48 -7.10 3.46
CA LEU A 147 2.76 -5.93 2.95
C LEU A 147 3.41 -5.31 1.71
N ILE A 148 4.61 -5.71 1.31
CA ILE A 148 5.28 -5.19 0.10
C ILE A 148 5.44 -6.33 -0.90
N LEU A 149 4.48 -6.44 -1.81
CA LEU A 149 4.39 -7.54 -2.76
C LEU A 149 5.18 -7.23 -4.04
N GLU A 150 6.04 -8.17 -4.45
CA GLU A 150 6.72 -8.09 -5.74
C GLU A 150 5.74 -8.40 -6.88
N LYS A 151 5.50 -7.44 -7.78
CA LYS A 151 4.54 -7.57 -8.90
C LYS A 151 4.91 -8.74 -9.82
N SER A 152 6.20 -9.00 -10.04
CA SER A 152 6.66 -10.13 -10.87
C SER A 152 6.39 -11.51 -10.25
N ASP A 153 6.09 -11.57 -8.95
CA ASP A 153 5.71 -12.79 -8.23
C ASP A 153 4.20 -12.91 -8.03
N LEU A 154 3.40 -11.97 -8.56
CA LEU A 154 1.95 -12.07 -8.58
C LEU A 154 1.50 -12.86 -9.81
N TRP A 155 1.08 -14.10 -9.58
CA TRP A 155 0.61 -15.01 -10.61
C TRP A 155 -0.88 -15.37 -10.40
N PRO A 156 -1.61 -15.74 -11.46
CA PRO A 156 -3.03 -16.11 -11.37
C PRO A 156 -3.34 -17.20 -10.33
N ASP A 157 -2.42 -18.13 -10.07
CA ASP A 157 -2.59 -19.23 -9.13
C ASP A 157 -2.25 -18.85 -7.67
N ASN A 158 -1.49 -17.78 -7.44
CA ASN A 158 -1.01 -17.40 -6.10
C ASN A 158 -1.55 -16.07 -5.57
N VAL A 159 -2.07 -15.18 -6.43
CA VAL A 159 -2.38 -13.78 -6.08
C VAL A 159 -3.41 -13.66 -4.95
N ALA A 160 -4.44 -14.52 -4.95
CA ALA A 160 -5.45 -14.54 -3.89
C ALA A 160 -4.85 -14.93 -2.53
N GLY A 161 -3.88 -15.85 -2.52
CA GLY A 161 -3.17 -16.27 -1.31
C GLY A 161 -2.28 -15.14 -0.77
N LYS A 162 -1.55 -14.45 -1.65
CA LYS A 162 -0.70 -13.31 -1.28
C LYS A 162 -1.51 -12.14 -0.71
N PHE A 163 -2.63 -11.79 -1.33
CA PHE A 163 -3.51 -10.73 -0.80
C PHE A 163 -4.13 -11.11 0.54
N ARG A 164 -4.52 -12.38 0.72
CA ARG A 164 -5.00 -12.87 2.02
C ARG A 164 -3.91 -12.83 3.09
N ASN A 165 -2.67 -13.13 2.73
CA ASN A 165 -1.54 -13.03 3.65
C ASN A 165 -1.32 -11.58 4.09
N ALA A 166 -1.31 -10.63 3.15
CA ALA A 166 -1.21 -9.20 3.47
C ALA A 166 -2.34 -8.73 4.40
N TRP A 167 -3.57 -9.16 4.15
CA TRP A 167 -4.69 -8.91 5.06
C TRP A 167 -4.46 -9.49 6.46
N ARG A 168 -3.92 -10.71 6.55
CA ARG A 168 -3.64 -11.38 7.82
C ARG A 168 -2.54 -10.67 8.62
N VAL A 169 -1.50 -10.14 7.97
CA VAL A 169 -0.47 -9.35 8.66
C VAL A 169 -1.09 -8.19 9.44
N TRP A 170 -2.09 -7.51 8.88
CA TRP A 170 -2.83 -6.46 9.57
C TRP A 170 -3.63 -6.96 10.78
N GLU A 171 -4.26 -8.13 10.66
CA GLU A 171 -5.01 -8.73 11.76
C GLU A 171 -4.09 -9.17 12.90
N ASP A 172 -3.02 -9.89 12.57
CA ASP A 172 -2.08 -10.44 13.54
C ASP A 172 -1.33 -9.32 14.29
N SER A 173 -1.11 -8.19 13.62
CA SER A 173 -0.47 -7.01 14.22
C SER A 173 -1.44 -6.13 15.02
N GLU A 174 -2.75 -6.36 14.87
CA GLU A 174 -3.82 -5.58 15.49
C GLU A 174 -3.73 -4.06 15.28
N TRP A 175 -3.06 -3.60 14.20
CA TRP A 175 -2.76 -2.17 13.98
C TRP A 175 -3.98 -1.27 13.84
N LEU A 176 -5.13 -1.83 13.49
CA LEU A 176 -6.40 -1.10 13.45
C LEU A 176 -7.04 -0.87 14.83
N ARG A 177 -6.60 -1.62 15.86
CA ARG A 177 -7.19 -1.66 17.20
C ARG A 177 -6.28 -1.08 18.28
N GLN A 178 -4.96 -1.13 18.10
CA GLN A 178 -4.01 -0.66 19.12
C GLN A 178 -4.01 0.87 19.25
N SER A 179 -4.21 1.36 20.47
CA SER A 179 -3.84 2.71 20.90
C SER A 179 -2.33 2.77 21.06
N ILE A 180 -1.63 3.72 20.43
CA ILE A 180 -0.24 4.00 20.83
C ILE A 180 -0.35 4.50 22.27
N PRO A 181 0.34 3.87 23.25
CA PRO A 181 0.31 4.32 24.65
C PRO A 181 0.86 5.74 24.83
#